data_AF-A0AA46AYE6-F1
#
_entry.id   AF-A0AA46AYE6-F1
#
_cell.length_a   1.000
_cell.length_b   1.000
_cell.length_c   1.000
_cell.angle_alpha   90.00
_cell.angle_beta   90.00
_cell.angle_gamma   90.00
#
_symmetry.space_group_name_H-M   'P 1'
#
loop_
_entity.id
_entity.type
_entity.pdbx_description
1 polymer ?
#
loop_
_entity_poly.entity_id
_entity_poly.type
_entity_poly.pdbx_seq_one_letter_code
_entity_poly.pdbx_strand_id
1 'polypeptide(L)'
;MFPASLRTSFLLLALAGTVNANAASGDPEAARFQRDLLAVLECRASADTRQIVANTLRAARYGDPDRRPLHLRDWHLERTGDADDAAVTVIDMPVLLTVQGVQTRRVFADDQGFSIAIDAEARDRIVASHGLQLRSSTLREPFKVWSAQSVDGSVSTPSIMVRSDGDEYRLGCTAPHVGMQVALSPDRQQRADANDLTAAIECRADDAALRRAGRLLQQVMEQPQSEWPAEVRAVSAPTHAIKGTVLPVFQIEMQTPLQIQGVDTDRLLVAPAGLFAADLGRVSVASVLLDAGLNAADQQAGVQVWQREASRSGLASGSIRINERVVARADDGSVLTGCSSSQMHKAESDPENANIPH
;
A
#
# COMPACT_ATOMS: atom_id res chain seq x y z
N MET A 1 -71.99 30.22 -12.64
CA MET A 1 -71.23 31.45 -12.32
C MET A 1 -69.77 31.22 -12.68
N PHE A 2 -69.23 32.02 -13.61
CA PHE A 2 -67.79 32.33 -13.77
C PHE A 2 -67.55 33.74 -13.16
N PRO A 3 -66.32 34.32 -13.09
CA PRO A 3 -64.95 33.86 -13.45
C PRO A 3 -64.06 33.67 -12.18
N ALA A 4 -62.72 33.71 -12.12
CA ALA A 4 -61.57 33.88 -13.04
C ALA A 4 -60.35 33.12 -12.43
N SER A 5 -59.45 32.44 -13.17
CA SER A 5 -58.21 32.93 -13.85
C SER A 5 -57.29 33.82 -12.99
N LEU A 6 -56.11 33.39 -12.53
CA LEU A 6 -54.76 33.41 -13.17
C LEU A 6 -53.70 33.12 -12.05
N ARG A 7 -52.41 32.74 -12.21
CA ARG A 7 -51.56 32.15 -13.29
C ARG A 7 -50.14 31.89 -12.71
N THR A 8 -49.42 30.82 -13.12
CA THR A 8 -47.93 30.61 -12.96
C THR A 8 -47.38 30.44 -11.51
N SER A 9 -46.28 29.73 -11.21
CA SER A 9 -45.19 29.13 -12.03
C SER A 9 -44.70 27.77 -11.52
N PHE A 10 -44.14 26.95 -12.42
CA PHE A 10 -43.36 25.75 -12.11
C PHE A 10 -41.98 26.09 -11.52
N LEU A 11 -41.46 25.22 -10.65
CA LEU A 11 -40.03 25.16 -10.30
C LEU A 11 -39.60 23.70 -10.10
N LEU A 12 -39.36 23.01 -11.22
CA LEU A 12 -38.62 21.74 -11.25
C LEU A 12 -37.12 22.07 -11.35
N LEU A 13 -36.38 21.95 -10.24
CA LEU A 13 -34.92 22.00 -10.29
C LEU A 13 -34.37 20.70 -10.90
N ALA A 14 -34.21 20.71 -12.23
CA ALA A 14 -33.31 19.78 -12.89
C ALA A 14 -31.87 20.30 -12.72
N LEU A 15 -31.13 19.73 -11.77
CA LEU A 15 -29.68 19.92 -11.63
C LEU A 15 -28.93 19.14 -12.73
N ALA A 16 -29.10 19.59 -13.98
CA ALA A 16 -28.23 19.21 -15.08
C ALA A 16 -26.91 20.00 -14.92
N GLY A 17 -25.86 19.33 -14.46
CA GLY A 17 -24.52 19.91 -14.44
C GLY A 17 -24.12 20.33 -15.86
N THR A 18 -23.80 21.62 -16.04
CA THR A 18 -23.47 22.20 -17.33
C THR A 18 -22.13 21.68 -17.85
N VAL A 19 -22.19 20.69 -18.74
CA VAL A 19 -21.07 20.37 -19.63
C VAL A 19 -20.87 21.59 -20.55
N ASN A 20 -19.81 22.36 -20.33
CA ASN A 20 -19.41 23.44 -21.23
C ASN A 20 -18.82 22.85 -22.53
N ALA A 21 -19.72 22.39 -23.40
CA ALA A 21 -19.41 21.82 -24.69
C ALA A 21 -19.08 22.90 -25.74
N ASN A 22 -17.92 23.53 -25.64
CA ASN A 22 -17.32 24.28 -26.74
C ASN A 22 -16.31 23.41 -27.50
N ALA A 23 -16.85 22.39 -28.19
CA ALA A 23 -16.13 21.56 -29.15
C ALA A 23 -17.09 21.06 -30.24
N ALA A 24 -17.45 21.94 -31.18
CA ALA A 24 -18.30 21.60 -32.31
C ALA A 24 -17.50 20.88 -33.42
N SER A 25 -17.14 19.62 -33.17
CA SER A 25 -16.64 18.67 -34.18
C SER A 25 -17.17 17.28 -33.83
N GLY A 26 -18.28 16.89 -34.47
CA GLY A 26 -19.12 15.77 -34.06
C GLY A 26 -18.61 14.39 -34.45
N ASP A 27 -17.46 13.97 -33.92
CA ASP A 27 -17.09 12.55 -33.89
C ASP A 27 -17.70 11.88 -32.63
N PRO A 28 -18.70 10.98 -32.79
CA PRO A 28 -19.32 10.29 -31.65
C PRO A 28 -18.35 9.32 -30.96
N GLU A 29 -17.31 8.84 -31.66
CA GLU A 29 -16.31 7.93 -31.12
C GLU A 29 -15.32 8.68 -30.23
N ALA A 30 -14.83 9.83 -30.67
CA ALA A 30 -14.04 10.77 -29.85
C ALA A 30 -14.76 11.15 -28.55
N ALA A 31 -16.02 11.58 -28.67
CA ALA A 31 -16.84 12.01 -27.52
C ALA A 31 -17.19 10.86 -26.56
N ARG A 32 -17.20 9.62 -27.06
CA ARG A 32 -17.32 8.42 -26.22
C ARG A 32 -16.00 8.12 -25.51
N PHE A 33 -14.89 8.06 -26.24
CA PHE A 33 -13.57 7.79 -25.68
C PHE A 33 -13.18 8.80 -24.59
N GLN A 34 -13.44 10.09 -24.80
CA GLN A 34 -13.21 11.14 -23.79
C GLN A 34 -14.01 10.90 -22.50
N ARG A 35 -15.28 10.49 -22.62
CA ARG A 35 -16.17 10.19 -21.50
C ARG A 35 -15.74 8.94 -20.75
N ASP A 36 -15.31 7.91 -21.48
CA ASP A 36 -14.83 6.66 -20.93
C ASP A 36 -13.49 6.89 -20.20
N LEU A 37 -12.53 7.62 -20.78
CA LEU A 37 -11.28 8.03 -20.13
C LEU A 37 -11.52 8.86 -18.86
N LEU A 38 -12.44 9.83 -18.91
CA LEU A 38 -12.83 10.58 -17.71
C LEU A 38 -13.41 9.66 -16.63
N ALA A 39 -14.27 8.71 -17.00
CA ALA A 39 -14.80 7.72 -16.05
C ALA A 39 -13.70 6.80 -15.46
N VAL A 40 -12.63 6.51 -16.22
CA VAL A 40 -11.46 5.80 -15.69
C VAL A 40 -10.71 6.65 -14.66
N LEU A 41 -10.42 7.91 -14.97
CA LEU A 41 -9.69 8.84 -14.09
C LEU A 41 -10.49 9.25 -12.84
N GLU A 42 -11.82 9.18 -12.89
CA GLU A 42 -12.72 9.41 -11.75
C GLU A 42 -13.11 8.11 -11.00
N CYS A 43 -12.44 6.99 -11.29
CA CYS A 43 -12.64 5.69 -10.64
C CYS A 43 -14.06 5.10 -10.72
N ARG A 44 -14.85 5.58 -11.70
CA ARG A 44 -16.27 5.23 -11.90
C ARG A 44 -16.53 4.36 -13.13
N ALA A 45 -15.48 3.97 -13.86
CA ALA A 45 -15.54 3.07 -15.01
C ALA A 45 -15.61 1.59 -14.58
N SER A 46 -16.32 0.78 -15.37
CA SER A 46 -16.34 -0.68 -15.21
C SER A 46 -14.98 -1.30 -15.55
N ALA A 47 -14.82 -2.61 -15.31
CA ALA A 47 -13.65 -3.35 -15.79
C ALA A 47 -13.53 -3.29 -17.32
N ASP A 48 -14.63 -3.52 -18.04
CA ASP A 48 -14.68 -3.49 -19.51
C ASP A 48 -14.29 -2.10 -20.06
N THR A 49 -14.85 -1.02 -19.51
CA THR A 49 -14.52 0.35 -19.94
C THR A 49 -13.03 0.66 -19.73
N ARG A 50 -12.45 0.24 -18.59
CA ARG A 50 -11.01 0.39 -18.34
C ARG A 50 -10.17 -0.42 -19.33
N GLN A 51 -10.56 -1.66 -19.62
CA GLN A 51 -9.86 -2.49 -20.58
C GLN A 51 -9.95 -1.92 -22.01
N ILE A 52 -11.10 -1.37 -22.40
CA ILE A 52 -11.29 -0.68 -23.69
C ILE A 52 -10.36 0.53 -23.77
N VAL A 53 -10.39 1.44 -22.79
CA VAL A 53 -9.53 2.64 -22.78
C VAL A 53 -8.04 2.26 -22.84
N ALA A 54 -7.62 1.29 -22.02
CA ALA A 54 -6.24 0.80 -22.00
C ALA A 54 -5.83 0.15 -23.33
N ASN A 55 -6.71 -0.64 -23.96
CA ASN A 55 -6.43 -1.27 -25.26
C ASN A 55 -6.36 -0.23 -26.39
N THR A 56 -7.25 0.76 -26.42
CA THR A 56 -7.23 1.82 -27.44
C THR A 56 -5.96 2.67 -27.32
N LEU A 57 -5.54 3.05 -26.11
CA LEU A 57 -4.28 3.79 -25.90
C LEU A 57 -3.04 2.94 -26.21
N ARG A 58 -3.05 1.65 -25.84
CA ARG A 58 -1.98 0.70 -26.21
C ARG A 58 -1.86 0.54 -27.73
N ALA A 59 -3.00 0.42 -28.43
CA ALA A 59 -3.05 0.34 -29.89
C ALA A 59 -2.62 1.65 -30.56
N ALA A 60 -2.97 2.81 -30.00
CA ALA A 60 -2.49 4.10 -30.52
C ALA A 60 -0.96 4.26 -30.37
N ARG A 61 -0.36 3.71 -29.31
CA ARG A 61 1.08 3.80 -29.05
C ARG A 61 1.93 2.79 -29.82
N TYR A 62 1.55 1.52 -29.80
CA TYR A 62 2.35 0.41 -30.32
C TYR A 62 1.78 -0.25 -31.59
N GLY A 63 0.59 0.16 -32.02
CA GLY A 63 -0.03 -0.32 -33.24
C GLY A 63 0.53 0.36 -34.49
N ASP A 64 0.10 -0.18 -35.62
CA ASP A 64 0.31 0.39 -36.96
C ASP A 64 -0.19 1.86 -37.02
N PRO A 65 0.67 2.86 -37.31
CA PRO A 65 0.29 4.27 -37.38
C PRO A 65 -0.88 4.55 -38.32
N ASP A 66 -0.99 3.82 -39.43
CA ASP A 66 -2.08 4.00 -40.40
C ASP A 66 -3.43 3.51 -39.83
N ARG A 67 -3.39 2.60 -38.85
CA ARG A 67 -4.56 2.08 -38.11
C ARG A 67 -4.85 2.83 -36.80
N ARG A 68 -4.07 3.86 -36.45
CA ARG A 68 -4.34 4.68 -35.27
C ARG A 68 -5.72 5.35 -35.40
N PRO A 69 -6.63 5.23 -34.40
CA PRO A 69 -7.95 5.87 -34.44
C PRO A 69 -7.84 7.36 -34.72
N LEU A 70 -8.74 7.88 -35.58
CA LEU A 70 -8.69 9.27 -36.04
C LEU A 70 -8.64 10.26 -34.87
N HIS A 71 -9.47 10.04 -33.84
CA HIS A 71 -9.56 10.87 -32.65
C HIS A 71 -8.34 10.83 -31.71
N LEU A 72 -7.36 9.93 -31.97
CA LEU A 72 -6.10 9.83 -31.23
C LEU A 72 -4.86 10.21 -32.08
N ARG A 73 -5.04 10.70 -33.31
CA ARG A 73 -3.90 11.07 -34.18
C ARG A 73 -3.06 12.20 -33.57
N ASP A 74 -3.72 13.23 -33.08
CA ASP A 74 -3.09 14.42 -32.48
C ASP A 74 -2.69 14.21 -30.99
N TRP A 75 -2.67 12.97 -30.51
CA TRP A 75 -2.24 12.63 -29.15
C TRP A 75 -0.78 12.19 -29.17
N HIS A 76 0.02 12.74 -28.25
CA HIS A 76 1.44 12.38 -28.10
C HIS A 76 1.58 11.40 -26.93
N LEU A 77 2.22 10.25 -27.18
CA LEU A 77 2.38 9.16 -26.21
C LEU A 77 3.86 8.78 -26.11
N GLU A 78 4.53 9.23 -25.06
CA GLU A 78 5.97 9.06 -24.83
C GLU A 78 6.26 8.08 -23.68
N ARG A 79 7.42 7.40 -23.69
CA ARG A 79 7.92 6.62 -22.54
C ARG A 79 8.98 7.43 -21.83
N THR A 80 8.84 7.58 -20.52
CA THR A 80 9.81 8.25 -19.65
C THR A 80 10.24 7.28 -18.53
N GLY A 81 11.53 7.21 -18.25
CA GLY A 81 12.13 6.23 -17.34
C GLY A 81 12.71 5.01 -18.06
N ASP A 82 13.77 4.45 -17.48
CA ASP A 82 14.52 3.33 -18.04
C ASP A 82 13.77 2.00 -17.90
N ALA A 83 14.36 0.91 -18.42
CA ALA A 83 13.71 -0.41 -18.43
C ALA A 83 13.57 -1.04 -17.02
N ASP A 84 14.46 -0.69 -16.10
CA ASP A 84 14.52 -1.22 -14.73
C ASP A 84 13.77 -0.34 -13.70
N ASP A 85 13.37 0.87 -14.10
CA ASP A 85 12.54 1.79 -13.30
C ASP A 85 11.04 1.58 -13.57
N ALA A 86 10.20 2.22 -12.74
CA ALA A 86 8.75 2.27 -12.91
C ALA A 86 8.37 3.14 -14.13
N ALA A 87 8.58 2.60 -15.34
CA ALA A 87 8.51 3.36 -16.57
C ALA A 87 7.10 3.94 -16.83
N VAL A 88 7.03 5.27 -16.84
CA VAL A 88 5.80 6.03 -17.01
C VAL A 88 5.54 6.28 -18.49
N THR A 89 4.27 6.29 -18.86
CA THR A 89 3.79 6.73 -20.16
C THR A 89 3.16 8.11 -20.02
N VAL A 90 3.77 9.13 -20.62
CA VAL A 90 3.17 10.47 -20.68
C VAL A 90 2.27 10.53 -21.90
N ILE A 91 1.00 10.91 -21.69
CA ILE A 91 -0.04 11.03 -22.72
C ILE A 91 -0.49 12.49 -22.74
N ASP A 92 0.00 13.24 -23.72
CA ASP A 92 -0.41 14.62 -23.97
C ASP A 92 -1.56 14.67 -24.98
N MET A 93 -2.62 15.39 -24.59
CA MET A 93 -3.91 15.42 -25.25
C MET A 93 -4.19 16.82 -25.81
N PRO A 94 -4.79 16.94 -27.02
CA PRO A 94 -5.23 18.23 -27.54
C PRO A 94 -6.45 18.78 -26.78
N VAL A 95 -7.23 17.89 -26.13
CA VAL A 95 -8.44 18.21 -25.37
C VAL A 95 -8.14 18.49 -23.90
N LEU A 96 -8.83 19.47 -23.32
CA LEU A 96 -8.80 19.76 -21.89
C LEU A 96 -9.82 18.88 -21.15
N LEU A 97 -9.37 18.10 -20.18
CA LEU A 97 -10.24 17.36 -19.26
C LEU A 97 -10.34 18.09 -17.92
N THR A 98 -11.40 17.82 -17.16
CA THR A 98 -11.53 18.22 -15.76
C THR A 98 -11.82 16.97 -14.93
N VAL A 99 -10.93 16.61 -14.01
CA VAL A 99 -11.00 15.40 -13.17
C VAL A 99 -10.94 15.85 -11.72
N GLN A 100 -11.95 15.52 -10.90
CA GLN A 100 -12.03 15.97 -9.49
C GLN A 100 -11.81 17.50 -9.31
N GLY A 101 -12.27 18.29 -10.29
CA GLY A 101 -12.10 19.75 -10.33
C GLY A 101 -10.72 20.25 -10.81
N VAL A 102 -9.77 19.37 -11.12
CA VAL A 102 -8.45 19.73 -11.68
C VAL A 102 -8.51 19.68 -13.21
N GLN A 103 -8.07 20.76 -13.86
CA GLN A 103 -7.98 20.83 -15.33
C GLN A 103 -6.65 20.26 -15.81
N THR A 104 -6.66 19.40 -16.83
CA THR A 104 -5.43 18.82 -17.39
C THR A 104 -5.53 18.51 -18.89
N ARG A 105 -4.38 18.57 -19.56
CA ARG A 105 -4.15 18.02 -20.91
C ARG A 105 -3.19 16.83 -20.91
N ARG A 106 -2.71 16.40 -19.73
CA ARG A 106 -1.71 15.36 -19.55
C ARG A 106 -2.23 14.25 -18.64
N VAL A 107 -2.08 13.02 -19.10
CA VAL A 107 -2.36 11.79 -18.34
C VAL A 107 -1.08 10.96 -18.27
N PHE A 108 -0.83 10.34 -17.14
CA PHE A 108 0.28 9.42 -16.90
C PHE A 108 -0.28 8.00 -16.81
N ALA A 109 0.36 7.04 -17.47
CA ALA A 109 0.00 5.63 -17.39
C ALA A 109 1.19 4.73 -17.02
N ASP A 110 1.04 3.97 -15.95
CA ASP A 110 2.04 3.04 -15.39
C ASP A 110 1.37 1.77 -14.83
N ASP A 111 2.07 1.04 -13.96
CA ASP A 111 1.61 -0.20 -13.31
C ASP A 111 0.39 0.00 -12.41
N GLN A 112 0.25 1.18 -11.79
CA GLN A 112 -0.92 1.56 -10.97
C GLN A 112 -2.12 1.98 -11.83
N GLY A 113 -1.94 2.14 -13.15
CA GLY A 113 -2.98 2.51 -14.10
C GLY A 113 -2.86 3.97 -14.55
N PHE A 114 -3.99 4.67 -14.68
CA PHE A 114 -4.04 6.04 -15.19
C PHE A 114 -4.11 7.07 -14.07
N SER A 115 -3.35 8.15 -14.21
CA SER A 115 -3.33 9.27 -13.26
C SER A 115 -3.07 10.62 -13.94
N ILE A 116 -3.29 11.72 -13.22
CA ILE A 116 -3.02 13.10 -13.65
C ILE A 116 -2.16 13.80 -12.60
N ALA A 117 -1.33 14.78 -13.00
CA ALA A 117 -0.62 15.62 -12.05
C ALA A 117 -1.60 16.55 -11.32
N ILE A 118 -1.37 16.76 -10.03
CA ILE A 118 -2.08 17.72 -9.18
C ILE A 118 -1.08 18.48 -8.31
N ASP A 119 -1.42 19.71 -7.93
CA ASP A 119 -0.66 20.48 -6.93
C ASP A 119 -1.01 20.08 -5.49
N ALA A 120 -0.30 20.68 -4.52
CA ALA A 120 -0.51 20.44 -3.10
C ALA A 120 -1.90 20.86 -2.58
N GLU A 121 -2.49 21.94 -3.12
CA GLU A 121 -3.80 22.44 -2.70
C GLU A 121 -4.92 21.50 -3.19
N ALA A 122 -4.84 21.07 -4.45
CA ALA A 122 -5.70 20.06 -5.02
C ALA A 122 -5.58 18.72 -4.27
N ARG A 123 -4.35 18.31 -3.91
CA ARG A 123 -4.10 17.13 -3.07
C ARG A 123 -4.82 17.24 -1.73
N ASP A 124 -4.63 18.33 -0.99
CA ASP A 124 -5.26 18.50 0.33
C ASP A 124 -6.80 18.56 0.25
N ARG A 125 -7.34 19.25 -0.75
CA ARG A 125 -8.78 19.28 -1.02
C ARG A 125 -9.36 17.89 -1.31
N ILE A 126 -8.70 17.10 -2.16
CA ILE A 126 -9.15 15.76 -2.57
C ILE A 126 -9.03 14.77 -1.42
N VAL A 127 -7.92 14.80 -0.68
CA VAL A 127 -7.70 13.98 0.52
C VAL A 127 -8.79 14.23 1.55
N ALA A 128 -9.10 15.51 1.83
CA ALA A 128 -10.17 15.88 2.75
C ALA A 128 -11.56 15.49 2.25
N SER A 129 -11.88 15.71 0.96
CA SER A 129 -13.22 15.42 0.42
C SER A 129 -13.56 13.94 0.32
N HIS A 130 -12.55 13.08 0.14
CA HIS A 130 -12.71 11.62 0.02
C HIS A 130 -12.29 10.84 1.28
N GLY A 131 -11.87 11.53 2.35
CA GLY A 131 -11.45 10.90 3.62
C GLY A 131 -10.25 9.97 3.49
N LEU A 132 -9.31 10.29 2.59
CA LEU A 132 -8.18 9.41 2.27
C LEU A 132 -7.15 9.38 3.40
N GLN A 133 -6.61 8.19 3.69
CA GLN A 133 -5.60 8.00 4.73
C GLN A 133 -4.20 7.92 4.15
N LEU A 134 -3.26 8.60 4.78
CA LEU A 134 -1.85 8.56 4.41
C LEU A 134 -1.23 7.21 4.81
N ARG A 135 -0.57 6.59 3.82
CA ARG A 135 0.38 5.51 3.94
C ARG A 135 1.73 5.98 3.42
N SER A 136 2.83 5.48 3.99
CA SER A 136 4.16 5.87 3.54
C SER A 136 5.19 4.74 3.54
N SER A 137 6.18 4.83 2.67
CA SER A 137 7.33 3.94 2.66
C SER A 137 8.63 4.72 2.47
N THR A 138 9.70 4.22 3.08
CA THR A 138 11.07 4.73 2.86
C THR A 138 12.03 3.63 2.40
N LEU A 139 11.52 2.50 1.88
CA LEU A 139 12.35 1.33 1.50
C LEU A 139 13.18 1.53 0.22
N ARG A 140 12.79 2.45 -0.66
CA ARG A 140 13.57 2.84 -1.85
C ARG A 140 13.77 4.35 -1.83
N GLU A 141 12.69 5.08 -2.10
CA GLU A 141 12.60 6.53 -1.96
C GLU A 141 11.41 6.89 -1.06
N PRO A 142 11.37 8.08 -0.44
CA PRO A 142 10.24 8.52 0.38
C PRO A 142 8.95 8.64 -0.43
N PHE A 143 8.10 7.63 -0.35
CA PHE A 143 6.84 7.56 -1.09
C PHE A 143 5.65 7.70 -0.14
N LYS A 144 4.61 8.39 -0.60
CA LYS A 144 3.37 8.66 0.14
C LYS A 144 2.18 8.33 -0.74
N VAL A 145 1.24 7.55 -0.22
CA VAL A 145 -0.05 7.24 -0.84
C VAL A 145 -1.16 7.68 0.08
N TRP A 146 -2.11 8.44 -0.42
CA TRP A 146 -3.40 8.67 0.21
C TRP A 146 -4.45 7.84 -0.51
N SER A 147 -5.01 6.85 0.17
CA SER A 147 -6.06 5.98 -0.38
C SER A 147 -7.23 5.83 0.60
N ALA A 148 -8.39 5.41 0.09
CA ALA A 148 -9.51 5.04 0.95
C ALA A 148 -9.17 3.81 1.80
N GLN A 149 -9.78 3.68 2.97
CA GLN A 149 -9.66 2.46 3.77
C GLN A 149 -10.25 1.27 3.00
N SER A 150 -9.51 0.16 2.96
CA SER A 150 -9.99 -1.14 2.47
C SER A 150 -10.95 -1.77 3.48
N VAL A 151 -12.17 -1.24 3.53
CA VAL A 151 -13.30 -1.87 4.22
C VAL A 151 -13.55 -3.22 3.55
N ASP A 152 -13.60 -4.28 4.34
CA ASP A 152 -13.88 -5.68 3.96
C ASP A 152 -12.91 -6.39 3.00
N GLY A 153 -11.83 -5.75 2.52
CA GLY A 153 -10.80 -6.42 1.69
C GLY A 153 -11.24 -6.75 0.26
N SER A 154 -12.54 -6.61 -0.03
CA SER A 154 -13.09 -6.50 -1.37
C SER A 154 -12.99 -5.04 -1.83
N VAL A 155 -11.79 -4.56 -2.16
CA VAL A 155 -11.64 -3.38 -3.04
C VAL A 155 -11.85 -3.84 -4.49
N SER A 156 -13.01 -4.46 -4.74
CA SER A 156 -13.45 -4.86 -6.09
C SER A 156 -13.80 -3.63 -6.94
N THR A 157 -14.14 -2.52 -6.28
CA THR A 157 -14.38 -1.20 -6.89
C THR A 157 -13.14 -0.32 -6.74
N PRO A 158 -12.59 0.24 -7.84
CA PRO A 158 -11.56 1.27 -7.78
C PRO A 158 -12.01 2.47 -6.94
N SER A 159 -11.07 3.05 -6.19
CA SER A 159 -11.30 4.22 -5.37
C SER A 159 -10.26 5.31 -5.69
N ILE A 160 -10.58 6.56 -5.38
CA ILE A 160 -9.66 7.69 -5.59
C ILE A 160 -8.39 7.47 -4.76
N MET A 161 -7.24 7.66 -5.40
CA MET A 161 -5.93 7.58 -4.79
C MET A 161 -5.10 8.80 -5.19
N VAL A 162 -4.35 9.36 -4.25
CA VAL A 162 -3.29 10.34 -4.53
C VAL A 162 -1.95 9.70 -4.13
N ARG A 163 -0.90 9.91 -4.92
CA ARG A 163 0.48 9.52 -4.56
C ARG A 163 1.44 10.69 -4.75
N SER A 164 2.52 10.71 -3.99
CA SER A 164 3.71 11.52 -4.33
C SER A 164 4.50 10.85 -5.44
N ASP A 165 5.05 11.62 -6.37
CA ASP A 165 6.03 11.17 -7.36
C ASP A 165 7.16 12.21 -7.37
N GLY A 166 8.21 11.94 -6.59
CA GLY A 166 9.19 12.96 -6.20
C GLY A 166 8.53 14.15 -5.47
N ASP A 167 8.76 15.36 -5.99
CA ASP A 167 8.17 16.61 -5.49
C ASP A 167 6.72 16.86 -5.99
N GLU A 168 6.24 16.09 -6.96
CA GLU A 168 4.89 16.26 -7.54
C GLU A 168 3.85 15.29 -6.92
N TYR A 169 2.56 15.56 -7.14
CA TYR A 169 1.49 14.63 -6.76
C TYR A 169 0.75 14.13 -8.00
N ARG A 170 0.34 12.85 -7.95
CA ARG A 170 -0.52 12.25 -8.98
C ARG A 170 -1.83 11.76 -8.39
N LEU A 171 -2.94 12.21 -8.97
CA LEU A 171 -4.29 11.70 -8.74
C LEU A 171 -4.57 10.55 -9.69
N GLY A 172 -4.95 9.38 -9.17
CA GLY A 172 -5.41 8.26 -9.97
C GLY A 172 -6.43 7.41 -9.22
N CYS A 173 -6.51 6.14 -9.58
CA CYS A 173 -7.34 5.17 -8.90
C CYS A 173 -6.48 4.08 -8.28
N THR A 174 -6.96 3.47 -7.18
CA THR A 174 -6.46 2.16 -6.77
C THR A 174 -6.59 1.18 -7.93
N ALA A 175 -5.55 0.40 -8.18
CA ALA A 175 -5.60 -0.64 -9.21
C ALA A 175 -6.81 -1.56 -8.97
N PRO A 176 -7.50 -2.05 -10.02
CA PRO A 176 -8.28 -3.25 -9.83
C PRO A 176 -7.32 -4.33 -9.35
N HIS A 177 -7.64 -4.99 -8.24
CA HIS A 177 -6.92 -6.18 -7.82
C HIS A 177 -6.87 -7.14 -9.01
N VAL A 178 -5.68 -7.31 -9.63
CA VAL A 178 -5.49 -8.20 -10.78
C VAL A 178 -5.48 -9.61 -10.22
N GLY A 179 -6.69 -10.07 -9.92
CA GLY A 179 -6.93 -11.39 -9.37
C GLY A 179 -6.43 -12.43 -10.35
N MET A 180 -5.23 -12.94 -10.10
CA MET A 180 -5.05 -14.38 -10.11
C MET A 180 -6.04 -14.97 -9.09
N GLN A 181 -7.32 -15.06 -9.49
CA GLN A 181 -8.40 -15.67 -8.73
C GLN A 181 -8.18 -17.20 -8.71
N VAL A 182 -7.10 -17.63 -8.07
CA VAL A 182 -7.23 -18.78 -7.19
C VAL A 182 -8.25 -18.33 -6.15
N ALA A 183 -9.44 -18.94 -6.18
CA ALA A 183 -10.45 -18.69 -5.16
C ALA A 183 -9.81 -18.95 -3.78
N LEU A 184 -9.45 -17.87 -3.09
CA LEU A 184 -8.73 -17.95 -1.84
C LEU A 184 -9.68 -18.60 -0.84
N SER A 185 -9.35 -19.82 -0.37
CA SER A 185 -10.17 -20.53 0.62
C SER A 185 -10.51 -19.62 1.81
N PRO A 186 -11.64 -19.84 2.51
CA PRO A 186 -12.03 -19.00 3.65
C PRO A 186 -10.91 -18.76 4.69
N ASP A 187 -10.04 -19.76 4.91
CA ASP A 187 -8.87 -19.64 5.79
C ASP A 187 -7.83 -18.58 5.36
N ARG A 188 -7.79 -18.21 4.07
CA ARG A 188 -6.98 -17.10 3.54
C ARG A 188 -7.66 -15.73 3.66
N GLN A 189 -8.99 -15.68 3.83
CA GLN A 189 -9.71 -14.42 4.09
C GLN A 189 -9.52 -13.92 5.53
N GLN A 190 -9.16 -14.80 6.47
CA GLN A 190 -8.81 -14.38 7.83
C GLN A 190 -7.54 -13.52 7.82
N ARG A 191 -7.68 -12.24 8.18
CA ARG A 191 -6.57 -11.30 8.43
C ARG A 191 -5.96 -11.55 9.81
N ALA A 192 -4.71 -11.14 10.00
CA ALA A 192 -4.16 -11.02 11.35
C ALA A 192 -4.86 -9.88 12.08
N ASP A 193 -5.35 -10.14 13.30
CA ASP A 193 -5.82 -9.09 14.20
C ASP A 193 -4.71 -8.66 15.19
N ALA A 194 -5.01 -7.70 16.06
CA ALA A 194 -4.05 -7.25 17.08
C ALA A 194 -3.64 -8.37 18.07
N ASN A 195 -4.51 -9.36 18.31
CA ASN A 195 -4.22 -10.48 19.20
C ASN A 195 -3.26 -11.47 18.54
N ASP A 196 -3.42 -11.75 17.25
CA ASP A 196 -2.53 -12.59 16.45
C ASP A 196 -1.11 -12.02 16.44
N LEU A 197 -0.99 -10.71 16.16
CA LEU A 197 0.31 -10.01 16.10
C LEU A 197 0.97 -9.97 17.48
N THR A 198 0.21 -9.61 18.53
CA THR A 198 0.70 -9.64 19.92
C THR A 198 1.15 -11.04 20.32
N ALA A 199 0.35 -12.07 20.03
CA ALA A 199 0.69 -13.45 20.35
C ALA A 199 1.94 -13.94 19.59
N ALA A 200 2.14 -13.49 18.36
CA ALA A 200 3.30 -13.83 17.55
C ALA A 200 4.59 -13.14 18.02
N ILE A 201 4.50 -11.93 18.59
CA ILE A 201 5.63 -11.22 19.25
C ILE A 201 5.92 -11.80 20.63
N GLU A 202 4.91 -12.22 21.38
CA GLU A 202 5.05 -12.81 22.72
C GLU A 202 5.40 -14.31 22.71
N CYS A 203 5.63 -14.90 21.53
CA CYS A 203 5.97 -16.31 21.31
C CYS A 203 4.92 -17.29 21.86
N ARG A 204 3.64 -16.91 21.73
CA ARG A 204 2.47 -17.69 22.19
C ARG A 204 1.40 -17.89 21.10
N ALA A 205 1.65 -17.45 19.87
CA ALA A 205 0.77 -17.68 18.73
C ALA A 205 0.71 -19.15 18.33
N ASP A 206 -0.46 -19.60 17.90
CA ASP A 206 -0.65 -20.88 17.24
C ASP A 206 -0.35 -20.78 15.73
N ASP A 207 -0.36 -21.93 15.03
CA ASP A 207 -0.14 -22.01 13.59
C ASP A 207 -1.08 -21.12 12.76
N ALA A 208 -2.32 -20.93 13.20
CA ALA A 208 -3.29 -20.13 12.47
C ALA A 208 -2.94 -18.64 12.60
N ALA A 209 -2.65 -18.17 13.82
CA ALA A 209 -2.14 -16.82 14.07
C ALA A 209 -0.83 -16.54 13.33
N LEU A 210 0.15 -17.47 13.38
CA LEU A 210 1.42 -17.33 12.64
C LEU A 210 1.22 -17.28 11.12
N ARG A 211 0.31 -18.10 10.56
CA ARG A 211 -0.03 -18.04 9.13
C ARG A 211 -0.80 -16.77 8.76
N ARG A 212 -1.55 -16.15 9.67
CA ARG A 212 -2.21 -14.87 9.46
C ARG A 212 -1.20 -13.72 9.50
N ALA A 213 -0.33 -13.68 10.50
CA ALA A 213 0.76 -12.70 10.60
C ALA A 213 1.71 -12.80 9.39
N GLY A 214 2.15 -13.99 9.01
CA GLY A 214 3.00 -14.20 7.83
C GLY A 214 2.37 -13.69 6.52
N ARG A 215 1.04 -13.81 6.35
CA ARG A 215 0.34 -13.23 5.20
C ARG A 215 0.29 -11.70 5.22
N LEU A 216 0.09 -11.09 6.39
CA LEU A 216 0.17 -9.64 6.55
C LEU A 216 1.54 -9.12 6.06
N LEU A 217 2.61 -9.78 6.52
CA LEU A 217 3.98 -9.45 6.14
C LEU A 217 4.23 -9.64 4.65
N GLN A 218 3.83 -10.79 4.10
CA GLN A 218 3.94 -11.06 2.67
C GLN A 218 3.22 -9.98 1.85
N GLN A 219 1.99 -9.63 2.22
CA GLN A 219 1.21 -8.61 1.51
C GLN A 219 1.87 -7.22 1.60
N VAL A 220 2.47 -6.86 2.73
CA VAL A 220 3.18 -5.58 2.90
C VAL A 220 4.49 -5.54 2.09
N MET A 221 5.22 -6.65 2.03
CA MET A 221 6.53 -6.71 1.36
C MET A 221 6.43 -6.89 -0.17
N GLU A 222 5.41 -7.61 -0.66
CA GLU A 222 5.27 -7.95 -2.07
C GLU A 222 4.28 -7.07 -2.85
N GLN A 223 3.28 -6.47 -2.19
CA GLN A 223 2.24 -5.70 -2.89
C GLN A 223 2.52 -4.18 -2.90
N PRO A 224 1.99 -3.45 -3.90
CA PRO A 224 1.97 -2.00 -3.90
C PRO A 224 1.34 -1.41 -2.64
N GLN A 225 1.82 -0.24 -2.21
CA GLN A 225 1.37 0.45 -0.98
C GLN A 225 -0.13 0.81 -0.98
N SER A 226 -0.69 0.99 -2.19
CA SER A 226 -2.12 1.16 -2.45
C SER A 226 -2.95 -0.06 -2.03
N GLU A 227 -2.38 -1.27 -2.07
CA GLU A 227 -3.03 -2.55 -1.75
C GLU A 227 -2.65 -3.11 -0.37
N TRP A 228 -1.86 -2.37 0.42
CA TRP A 228 -1.54 -2.76 1.79
C TRP A 228 -2.79 -2.92 2.67
N PRO A 229 -2.71 -3.76 3.73
CA PRO A 229 -3.75 -3.88 4.75
C PRO A 229 -4.14 -2.51 5.36
N ALA A 230 -5.40 -2.34 5.78
CA ALA A 230 -5.90 -1.08 6.34
C ALA A 230 -5.23 -0.73 7.68
N GLU A 231 -4.73 -1.76 8.36
CA GLU A 231 -4.10 -1.74 9.67
C GLU A 231 -2.66 -1.22 9.60
N VAL A 232 -2.06 -1.10 8.41
CA VAL A 232 -0.68 -0.65 8.19
C VAL A 232 -0.65 0.83 7.78
N ARG A 233 0.17 1.60 8.50
CA ARG A 233 0.38 3.05 8.31
C ARG A 233 1.65 3.35 7.54
N ALA A 234 2.77 2.72 7.87
CA ALA A 234 4.03 2.98 7.19
C ALA A 234 4.98 1.77 7.19
N VAL A 235 5.96 1.77 6.30
CA VAL A 235 7.09 0.84 6.35
C VAL A 235 8.41 1.58 6.14
N SER A 236 9.40 1.28 6.96
CA SER A 236 10.76 1.84 6.82
C SER A 236 11.81 0.76 7.06
N ALA A 237 13.05 1.05 6.71
CA ALA A 237 14.22 0.29 7.13
C ALA A 237 14.93 1.10 8.23
N PRO A 238 14.59 0.90 9.53
CA PRO A 238 15.22 1.65 10.61
C PRO A 238 16.67 1.21 10.81
N THR A 239 17.51 2.14 11.23
CA THR A 239 18.92 1.86 11.54
C THR A 239 19.12 1.56 13.03
N HIS A 240 18.35 0.62 13.59
CA HIS A 240 18.65 0.12 14.93
C HIS A 240 20.00 -0.60 14.90
N ALA A 241 20.95 -0.17 15.73
CA ALA A 241 22.24 -0.80 15.88
C ALA A 241 22.36 -1.46 17.25
N ILE A 242 23.07 -2.58 17.32
CA ILE A 242 23.50 -3.20 18.57
C ILE A 242 25.02 -3.31 18.51
N LYS A 243 25.72 -2.60 19.42
CA LYS A 243 27.19 -2.55 19.48
C LYS A 243 27.82 -2.11 18.14
N GLY A 244 27.17 -1.17 17.45
CA GLY A 244 27.58 -0.64 16.15
C GLY A 244 27.18 -1.50 14.94
N THR A 245 26.63 -2.70 15.13
CA THR A 245 26.10 -3.54 14.04
C THR A 245 24.64 -3.19 13.78
N VAL A 246 24.33 -2.67 12.58
CA VAL A 246 22.95 -2.36 12.17
C VAL A 246 22.16 -3.65 11.94
N LEU A 247 20.95 -3.72 12.52
CA LEU A 247 20.02 -4.82 12.32
C LEU A 247 19.33 -4.70 10.94
N PRO A 248 19.38 -5.75 10.08
CA PRO A 248 18.68 -5.76 8.80
C PRO A 248 17.19 -6.09 9.01
N VAL A 249 16.44 -5.14 9.57
CA VAL A 249 15.00 -5.24 9.84
C VAL A 249 14.21 -4.21 9.05
N PHE A 250 12.97 -4.55 8.74
CA PHE A 250 11.94 -3.60 8.31
C PHE A 250 11.06 -3.25 9.52
N GLN A 251 10.78 -1.96 9.71
CA GLN A 251 9.77 -1.49 10.66
C GLN A 251 8.45 -1.29 9.92
N ILE A 252 7.41 -1.97 10.38
CA ILE A 252 6.03 -1.77 9.94
C ILE A 252 5.32 -1.00 11.06
N GLU A 253 4.83 0.19 10.74
CA GLU A 253 4.02 1.00 11.64
C GLU A 253 2.54 0.70 11.44
N MET A 254 1.84 0.43 12.53
CA MET A 254 0.42 0.12 12.58
C MET A 254 -0.43 1.40 12.74
N GLN A 255 -1.68 1.36 12.27
CA GLN A 255 -2.65 2.45 12.51
C GLN A 255 -3.14 2.45 13.97
N THR A 256 -3.32 1.27 14.55
CA THR A 256 -3.73 1.08 15.94
C THR A 256 -2.56 0.49 16.72
N PRO A 257 -2.15 1.08 17.87
CA PRO A 257 -1.13 0.50 18.73
C PRO A 257 -1.51 -0.91 19.22
N LEU A 258 -0.50 -1.75 19.37
CA LEU A 258 -0.55 -3.06 20.02
C LEU A 258 -0.08 -2.92 21.47
N GLN A 259 -0.61 -3.78 22.34
CA GLN A 259 -0.19 -3.89 23.74
C GLN A 259 0.73 -5.10 23.89
N ILE A 260 2.04 -4.85 23.96
CA ILE A 260 3.07 -5.88 24.07
C ILE A 260 3.65 -5.81 25.48
N GLN A 261 3.48 -6.86 26.29
CA GLN A 261 4.00 -6.89 27.67
C GLN A 261 3.58 -5.66 28.52
N GLY A 262 2.36 -5.13 28.29
CA GLY A 262 1.84 -3.95 28.98
C GLY A 262 2.38 -2.59 28.48
N VAL A 263 3.11 -2.58 27.37
CA VAL A 263 3.60 -1.37 26.69
C VAL A 263 2.85 -1.18 25.37
N ASP A 264 2.28 0.02 25.17
CA ASP A 264 1.73 0.42 23.88
C ASP A 264 2.86 0.65 22.86
N THR A 265 2.76 0.00 21.70
CA THR A 265 3.65 0.24 20.55
C THR A 265 2.90 0.07 19.23
N ASP A 266 3.15 0.97 18.29
CA ASP A 266 2.68 0.84 16.91
C ASP A 266 3.74 0.28 15.96
N ARG A 267 4.92 -0.15 16.46
CA ARG A 267 6.07 -0.55 15.63
C ARG A 267 6.37 -2.03 15.73
N LEU A 268 6.13 -2.73 14.62
CA LEU A 268 6.57 -4.09 14.39
C LEU A 268 7.93 -4.09 13.69
N LEU A 269 8.85 -4.96 14.11
CA LEU A 269 10.14 -5.19 13.45
C LEU A 269 10.18 -6.61 12.86
N VAL A 270 10.63 -6.68 11.61
CA VAL A 270 10.64 -7.93 10.81
C VAL A 270 11.98 -8.09 10.15
N ALA A 271 12.69 -9.21 10.38
CA ALA A 271 13.87 -9.57 9.59
C ALA A 271 13.51 -10.68 8.59
N PRO A 272 14.02 -10.65 7.35
CA PRO A 272 13.96 -11.80 6.43
C PRO A 272 14.54 -13.10 7.03
N ALA A 273 15.48 -13.00 7.96
CA ALA A 273 16.03 -14.12 8.74
C ALA A 273 15.04 -14.71 9.79
N GLY A 274 13.78 -14.28 9.80
CA GLY A 274 12.72 -14.81 10.65
C GLY A 274 12.68 -14.24 12.07
N LEU A 275 13.06 -12.98 12.26
CA LEU A 275 12.72 -12.22 13.47
C LEU A 275 11.33 -11.59 13.29
N PHE A 276 10.47 -11.73 14.28
CA PHE A 276 9.21 -11.00 14.40
C PHE A 276 9.12 -10.40 15.81
N ALA A 277 9.19 -9.07 15.89
CA ALA A 277 9.38 -8.34 17.15
C ALA A 277 8.59 -7.02 17.17
N ALA A 278 8.64 -6.33 18.29
CA ALA A 278 8.18 -4.95 18.44
C ALA A 278 9.32 -4.05 18.93
N ASP A 279 9.34 -2.79 18.47
CA ASP A 279 10.11 -1.71 19.09
C ASP A 279 9.25 -1.10 20.21
N LEU A 280 9.66 -1.29 21.46
CA LEU A 280 9.01 -0.69 22.64
C LEU A 280 9.53 0.72 22.95
N GLY A 281 10.48 1.22 22.15
CA GLY A 281 11.17 2.47 22.41
C GLY A 281 11.98 2.44 23.71
N ARG A 282 12.13 3.59 24.35
CA ARG A 282 13.02 3.78 25.52
C ARG A 282 12.36 3.40 26.84
N VAL A 283 12.02 2.11 26.99
CA VAL A 283 11.47 1.53 28.22
C VAL A 283 12.54 0.87 29.11
N SER A 284 12.15 0.46 30.32
CA SER A 284 13.00 -0.30 31.24
C SER A 284 13.23 -1.72 30.70
N VAL A 285 14.43 -1.99 30.18
CA VAL A 285 14.81 -3.35 29.74
C VAL A 285 14.66 -4.39 30.85
N ALA A 286 14.85 -4.02 32.13
CA ALA A 286 14.68 -4.93 33.26
C ALA A 286 13.23 -5.41 33.44
N SER A 287 12.25 -4.56 33.14
CA SER A 287 10.83 -4.94 33.17
C SER A 287 10.49 -5.86 32.02
N VAL A 288 10.90 -5.49 30.80
CA VAL A 288 10.71 -6.29 29.57
C VAL A 288 11.35 -7.69 29.70
N LEU A 289 12.53 -7.79 30.30
CA LEU A 289 13.18 -9.07 30.60
C LEU A 289 12.37 -9.92 31.59
N LEU A 290 11.86 -9.31 32.68
CA LEU A 290 11.04 -10.00 33.67
C LEU A 290 9.76 -10.57 33.03
N ASP A 291 9.04 -9.77 32.23
CA ASP A 291 7.82 -10.18 31.54
C ASP A 291 8.09 -11.18 30.40
N ALA A 292 9.28 -11.12 29.79
CA ALA A 292 9.76 -12.14 28.86
C ALA A 292 10.17 -13.46 29.56
N GLY A 293 10.37 -13.45 30.89
CA GLY A 293 10.93 -14.56 31.66
C GLY A 293 12.45 -14.73 31.50
N LEU A 294 13.14 -13.75 30.94
CA LEU A 294 14.59 -13.70 30.71
C LEU A 294 15.33 -13.02 31.87
N ASN A 295 16.61 -13.34 32.03
CA ASN A 295 17.50 -12.77 33.04
C ASN A 295 18.96 -12.71 32.54
N ALA A 296 19.88 -12.27 33.40
CA ALA A 296 21.28 -12.07 33.04
C ALA A 296 22.01 -13.34 32.52
N ALA A 297 21.56 -14.55 32.86
CA ALA A 297 22.14 -15.80 32.35
C ALA A 297 21.76 -16.09 30.88
N ASP A 298 20.69 -15.47 30.37
CA ASP A 298 20.27 -15.58 28.97
C ASP A 298 21.00 -14.57 28.06
N GLN A 299 21.90 -13.75 28.62
CA GLN A 299 22.58 -12.69 27.88
C GLN A 299 23.69 -13.25 26.99
N GLN A 300 23.67 -12.92 25.70
CA GLN A 300 24.78 -13.18 24.80
C GLN A 300 26.04 -12.41 25.24
N ALA A 301 27.20 -13.07 25.13
CA ALA A 301 28.46 -12.56 25.66
C ALA A 301 28.90 -11.23 25.02
N GLY A 302 28.88 -10.15 25.80
CA GLY A 302 29.41 -8.85 25.39
C GLY A 302 28.54 -8.07 24.40
N VAL A 303 27.23 -8.37 24.32
CA VAL A 303 26.20 -7.57 23.62
C VAL A 303 24.97 -7.40 24.53
N GLN A 304 24.08 -6.47 24.22
CA GLN A 304 22.83 -6.24 24.98
C GLN A 304 21.66 -7.03 24.35
N VAL A 305 21.85 -8.35 24.19
CA VAL A 305 20.85 -9.28 23.65
C VAL A 305 20.67 -10.41 24.65
N TRP A 306 19.43 -10.72 24.99
CA TRP A 306 19.03 -11.83 25.85
C TRP A 306 18.14 -12.77 25.05
N GLN A 307 18.44 -14.07 25.08
CA GLN A 307 17.70 -15.06 24.30
C GLN A 307 17.54 -16.39 25.04
N ARG A 308 16.39 -17.04 24.87
CA ARG A 308 16.16 -18.41 25.36
C ARG A 308 15.25 -19.17 24.40
N GLU A 309 15.46 -20.48 24.26
CA GLU A 309 14.56 -21.38 23.53
C GLU A 309 13.12 -21.20 24.05
N ALA A 310 12.21 -20.82 23.14
CA ALA A 310 10.78 -20.80 23.40
C ALA A 310 10.27 -22.26 23.37
N SER A 311 9.49 -22.67 24.38
CA SER A 311 9.13 -24.08 24.56
C SER A 311 8.40 -24.66 23.34
N ARG A 312 8.89 -25.81 22.86
CA ARG A 312 8.53 -26.44 21.57
C ARG A 312 7.03 -26.47 21.24
N SER A 313 6.68 -25.91 20.08
CA SER A 313 5.47 -26.29 19.32
C SER A 313 5.73 -27.57 18.51
N GLY A 314 4.89 -28.60 18.68
CA GLY A 314 5.05 -29.92 18.05
C GLY A 314 4.68 -29.97 16.56
N LEU A 315 5.39 -29.23 15.71
CA LEU A 315 5.05 -29.04 14.30
C LEU A 315 5.91 -29.84 13.33
N ALA A 316 5.29 -30.24 12.21
CA ALA A 316 5.94 -30.91 11.09
C ALA A 316 7.06 -30.04 10.47
N SER A 317 7.87 -30.65 9.59
CA SER A 317 8.90 -29.93 8.84
C SER A 317 8.28 -29.03 7.78
N GLY A 318 8.71 -27.77 7.69
CA GLY A 318 8.28 -26.81 6.65
C GLY A 318 7.51 -25.57 7.13
N SER A 319 7.12 -25.48 8.40
CA SER A 319 6.46 -24.29 8.97
C SER A 319 7.45 -23.21 9.41
N ILE A 320 7.02 -21.95 9.49
CA ILE A 320 7.73 -20.91 10.27
C ILE A 320 7.76 -21.39 11.72
N ARG A 321 8.96 -21.62 12.26
CA ARG A 321 9.15 -22.05 13.66
C ARG A 321 9.66 -20.88 14.49
N ILE A 322 8.86 -20.45 15.47
CA ILE A 322 9.38 -19.66 16.58
C ILE A 322 10.19 -20.63 17.45
N ASN A 323 11.49 -20.38 17.55
CA ASN A 323 12.41 -21.23 18.32
C ASN A 323 12.94 -20.51 19.55
N GLU A 324 13.03 -19.17 19.53
CA GLU A 324 13.67 -18.40 20.59
C GLU A 324 12.86 -17.14 20.92
N ARG A 325 12.73 -16.82 22.21
CA ARG A 325 12.30 -15.49 22.67
C ARG A 325 13.53 -14.62 22.83
N VAL A 326 13.47 -13.41 22.27
CA VAL A 326 14.58 -12.46 22.24
C VAL A 326 14.14 -11.13 22.83
N VAL A 327 14.98 -10.57 23.70
CA VAL A 327 14.94 -9.16 24.09
C VAL A 327 16.29 -8.55 23.74
N ALA A 328 16.28 -7.37 23.14
CA ALA A 328 17.50 -6.65 22.80
C ALA A 328 17.40 -5.18 23.20
N ARG A 329 18.54 -4.55 23.48
CA ARG A 329 18.64 -3.11 23.65
C ARG A 329 19.58 -2.54 22.59
N ALA A 330 19.04 -1.67 21.75
CA ALA A 330 19.78 -0.99 20.71
C ALA A 330 20.61 0.19 21.29
N ASP A 331 21.60 0.63 20.53
CA ASP A 331 22.57 1.68 20.90
C ASP A 331 21.91 3.07 21.07
N ASP A 332 20.77 3.29 20.42
CA ASP A 332 19.90 4.46 20.59
C ASP A 332 19.10 4.44 21.92
N GLY A 333 19.21 3.35 22.69
CA GLY A 333 18.54 3.09 23.94
C GLY A 333 17.16 2.42 23.81
N SER A 334 16.70 2.12 22.59
CA SER A 334 15.41 1.47 22.33
C SER A 334 15.45 -0.01 22.73
N VAL A 335 14.34 -0.53 23.25
CA VAL A 335 14.20 -1.93 23.68
C VAL A 335 13.31 -2.67 22.69
N LEU A 336 13.85 -3.74 22.13
CA LEU A 336 13.19 -4.60 21.16
C LEU A 336 12.81 -5.91 21.86
N THR A 337 11.59 -6.39 21.67
CA THR A 337 11.11 -7.68 22.25
C THR A 337 10.42 -8.50 21.16
N GLY A 338 10.64 -9.81 21.13
CA GLY A 338 10.02 -10.63 20.09
C GLY A 338 10.46 -12.08 20.04
N CYS A 339 10.22 -12.68 18.89
CA CYS A 339 10.48 -14.08 18.60
C CYS A 339 11.38 -14.23 17.38
N SER A 340 12.33 -15.14 17.49
CA SER A 340 13.23 -15.50 16.41
C SER A 340 13.01 -16.95 15.95
N SER A 341 13.08 -17.14 14.64
CA SER A 341 13.34 -18.45 14.04
C SER A 341 14.85 -18.71 14.03
N SER A 342 15.25 -19.97 14.17
CA SER A 342 16.68 -20.35 14.22
C SER A 342 17.46 -20.14 12.91
N GLN A 343 16.91 -19.42 11.92
CA GLN A 343 17.65 -19.00 10.73
C GLN A 343 18.57 -17.80 11.02
N MET A 344 18.34 -17.00 12.07
CA MET A 344 19.26 -15.92 12.48
C MET A 344 20.69 -16.43 12.72
N HIS A 345 20.85 -17.62 13.31
CA HIS A 345 22.18 -18.22 13.54
C HIS A 345 23.00 -18.49 12.27
N LYS A 346 22.39 -18.57 11.08
CA LYS A 346 23.14 -18.73 9.82
C LYS A 346 23.65 -17.41 9.24
N ALA A 347 22.97 -16.30 9.50
CA ALA A 347 23.34 -15.00 8.96
C ALA A 347 24.62 -14.42 9.59
N GLU A 348 24.88 -14.72 10.87
CA GLU A 348 26.14 -14.33 11.54
C GLU A 348 27.32 -15.27 11.25
N SER A 349 27.06 -16.49 10.76
CA SER A 349 28.10 -17.50 10.53
C SER A 349 28.63 -17.58 9.08
N ASP A 350 27.96 -16.97 8.10
CA ASP A 350 28.32 -17.09 6.68
C ASP A 350 27.86 -15.86 5.86
N PRO A 351 28.68 -14.79 5.74
CA PRO A 351 28.29 -13.57 5.03
C PRO A 351 28.15 -13.74 3.50
N GLU A 352 28.63 -14.85 2.93
CA GLU A 352 28.53 -15.13 1.49
C GLU A 352 27.26 -15.88 1.08
N ASN A 353 26.44 -16.35 2.03
CA ASN A 353 25.27 -17.21 1.77
C ASN A 353 23.91 -16.55 2.00
N ALA A 354 23.86 -15.21 2.04
CA ALA A 354 22.64 -14.42 1.96
C ALA A 354 22.02 -14.44 0.54
N ASN A 355 21.83 -15.63 -0.03
CA ASN A 355 21.04 -15.83 -1.23
C ASN A 355 19.57 -15.59 -0.89
N ILE A 356 19.15 -14.33 -1.05
CA ILE A 356 17.74 -13.95 -1.13
C ILE A 356 17.13 -14.71 -2.31
N PRO A 357 16.09 -15.54 -2.13
CA PRO A 357 15.30 -16.02 -3.25
C PRO A 357 14.60 -14.82 -3.87
N HIS A 358 14.86 -14.58 -5.17
CA HIS A 358 14.21 -13.54 -5.97
C HIS A 358 12.72 -13.82 -6.19
#